data_AF-A0A3U3S2D1-F1
#
_entry.id   AF-A0A3U3S2D1-F1
#
_cell.length_a   1.000
_cell.length_b   1.000
_cell.length_c   1.000
_cell.angle_alpha   90.00
_cell.angle_beta   90.00
_cell.angle_gamma   90.00
#
_symmetry.space_group_name_H-M   'P 1'
#
loop_
_entity.id
_entity.type
_entity.pdbx_description
1 polymer ?
#
loop_
_entity_poly.entity_id
_entity_poly.type
_entity_poly.pdbx_seq_one_letter_code
_entity_poly.pdbx_strand_id
1 'polypeptide(L)'
;MAKSASERKAAQRARQSAAGERKIELVLDSQELDMLERNCAARRPGRAPYEMGEYIAMLIRQDDARVRGRIKSISAHQCGKCGDALPITSCPCAGDSQCWVTSGWHAVKLTM
;
A
#
# COMPACT_ATOMS: atom_id res chain seq x y z
N MET A 1 24.31 31.27 18.63
CA MET A 1 23.52 30.32 19.44
C MET A 1 23.43 29.00 18.68
N ALA A 2 23.89 27.89 19.25
CA ALA A 2 23.74 26.57 18.62
C ALA A 2 22.27 26.13 18.73
N LYS A 3 21.67 25.70 17.62
CA LYS A 3 20.28 25.20 17.61
C LYS A 3 20.15 24.00 18.54
N SER A 4 19.13 24.02 19.37
CA SER A 4 18.77 22.90 20.24
C SER A 4 18.41 21.65 19.42
N ALA A 5 18.46 20.48 20.05
CA ALA A 5 18.11 19.22 19.38
C ALA A 5 16.65 19.20 18.86
N SER A 6 15.74 19.87 19.56
CA SER A 6 14.34 20.01 19.15
C SER A 6 14.18 20.91 17.91
N GLU A 7 14.88 22.05 17.86
CA GLU A 7 14.89 22.96 16.72
C GLU A 7 15.50 22.30 15.47
N ARG A 8 16.54 21.48 15.64
CA ARG A 8 17.12 20.69 14.53
C ARG A 8 16.15 19.66 13.98
N LYS A 9 15.46 18.91 14.86
CA LYS A 9 14.43 17.94 14.45
C LYS A 9 13.22 18.63 13.81
N ALA A 10 12.81 19.81 14.30
CA ALA A 10 11.73 20.59 13.71
C ALA A 10 12.11 21.12 12.31
N ALA A 11 13.32 21.64 12.14
CA ALA A 11 13.83 22.08 10.84
C ALA A 11 13.96 20.91 9.85
N GLN A 12 14.36 19.72 10.31
CA GLN A 12 14.39 18.51 9.48
C GLN A 12 12.98 18.11 9.03
N ARG A 13 12.00 18.06 9.94
CA ARG A 13 10.60 17.78 9.59
C ARG A 13 10.03 18.82 8.63
N ALA A 14 10.36 20.10 8.80
CA ALA A 14 9.93 21.17 7.90
C ALA A 14 10.50 20.99 6.49
N ARG A 15 11.78 20.61 6.36
CA ARG A 15 12.41 20.31 5.06
C ARG A 15 11.80 19.07 4.40
N GLN A 16 11.59 18.01 5.15
CA GLN A 16 10.93 16.79 4.66
C GLN A 16 9.51 17.12 4.18
N SER A 17 8.72 17.84 4.97
CA SER A 17 7.38 18.27 4.57
C SER A 17 7.39 19.17 3.34
N ALA A 18 8.38 20.06 3.19
CA ALA A 18 8.53 20.92 2.01
C ALA A 18 8.90 20.11 0.76
N ALA A 19 9.63 19.00 0.92
CA ALA A 19 9.92 18.03 -0.14
C ALA A 19 8.74 17.07 -0.42
N GLY A 20 7.59 17.25 0.25
CA GLY A 20 6.44 16.37 0.13
C GLY A 20 6.58 15.04 0.89
N GLU A 21 7.70 14.83 1.59
CA GLU A 21 7.93 13.65 2.41
C GLU A 21 7.09 13.73 3.70
N ARG A 22 6.41 12.63 4.01
CA ARG A 22 5.66 12.47 5.25
C ARG A 22 6.25 11.29 6.01
N LYS A 23 6.66 11.53 7.26
CA LYS A 23 7.12 10.47 8.15
C LYS A 23 5.91 9.67 8.61
N ILE A 24 5.98 8.36 8.45
CA ILE A 24 5.02 7.39 8.99
C ILE A 24 5.75 6.62 10.09
N GLU A 25 5.11 6.47 11.26
CA GLU A 25 5.61 5.64 12.36
C GLU A 25 4.76 4.38 12.40
N LEU A 26 5.42 3.21 12.41
CA LEU A 26 4.79 1.89 12.36
C LEU A 26 5.23 1.09 13.58
N VAL A 27 4.27 0.43 14.23
CA VAL A 27 4.53 -0.53 15.29
C VAL A 27 4.36 -1.92 14.69
N LEU A 28 5.41 -2.74 14.78
CA LEU A 28 5.42 -4.12 14.35
C LEU A 28 5.61 -5.02 15.56
N ASP A 29 4.96 -6.16 15.58
CA ASP A 29 5.29 -7.20 16.56
C ASP A 29 6.62 -7.89 16.22
N SER A 30 7.12 -8.74 17.11
CA SER A 30 8.41 -9.42 16.92
C SER A 30 8.39 -10.33 15.70
N GLN A 31 7.26 -10.98 15.43
CA GLN A 31 7.11 -11.90 14.30
C GLN A 31 7.15 -11.12 12.97
N GLU A 32 6.47 -9.99 12.88
CA GLU A 32 6.47 -9.10 11.72
C GLU A 32 7.86 -8.49 11.47
N LEU A 33 8.59 -8.14 12.54
CA LEU A 33 9.96 -7.63 12.43
C LEU A 33 10.91 -8.71 11.90
N ASP A 34 10.83 -9.94 12.40
CA ASP A 34 11.62 -11.08 11.91
C ASP A 34 11.32 -11.38 10.44
N MET A 35 10.04 -11.30 10.04
CA MET A 35 9.63 -11.42 8.63
C MET A 35 10.26 -10.32 7.78
N LEU A 36 10.27 -9.08 8.26
CA LEU A 36 10.84 -7.93 7.56
C LEU A 36 12.34 -8.11 7.33
N GLU A 37 13.10 -8.41 8.38
CA GLU A 37 14.55 -8.62 8.33
C GLU A 37 14.93 -9.76 7.38
N ARG A 38 14.26 -10.91 7.53
CA ARG A 38 14.49 -12.07 6.67
C ARG A 38 14.25 -11.74 5.20
N ASN A 39 13.16 -11.01 4.91
CA ASN A 39 12.80 -10.66 3.54
C ASN A 39 13.75 -9.63 2.92
N CYS A 40 14.28 -8.69 3.70
CA CYS A 40 15.29 -7.73 3.24
C CYS A 40 16.53 -8.44 2.69
N ALA A 41 16.99 -9.50 3.35
CA ALA A 41 18.13 -10.30 2.90
C ALA A 41 17.75 -11.25 1.75
N ALA A 42 16.63 -11.97 1.86
CA ALA A 42 16.23 -12.99 0.90
C ALA A 42 16.02 -12.45 -0.53
N ARG A 43 15.64 -11.18 -0.66
CA ARG A 43 15.38 -10.55 -1.97
C ARG A 43 16.63 -10.02 -2.67
N ARG A 44 17.80 -10.04 -2.03
CA ARG A 44 19.07 -9.59 -2.62
C ARG A 44 20.19 -10.63 -2.43
N PRO A 45 20.04 -11.85 -2.96
CA PRO A 45 21.06 -12.89 -2.80
C PRO A 45 22.40 -12.42 -3.37
N GLY A 46 23.46 -12.57 -2.59
CA GLY A 46 24.82 -12.16 -2.96
C GLY A 46 25.07 -10.64 -2.92
N ARG A 47 24.15 -9.85 -2.35
CA ARG A 47 24.33 -8.41 -2.13
C ARG A 47 23.94 -8.01 -0.72
N ALA A 48 24.29 -6.78 -0.33
CA ALA A 48 23.82 -6.20 0.92
C ALA A 48 22.27 -6.21 0.95
N PRO A 49 21.65 -6.61 2.07
CA PRO A 49 20.20 -6.55 2.26
C PRO A 49 19.64 -5.15 2.01
N TYR A 50 18.33 -5.07 1.78
CA TYR A 50 17.63 -3.79 1.80
C TYR A 50 17.66 -3.16 3.21
N GLU A 51 17.68 -1.82 3.25
CA GLU A 51 17.27 -1.11 4.46
C GLU A 51 15.75 -1.29 4.65
N MET A 52 15.28 -1.35 5.90
CA MET A 52 13.87 -1.68 6.20
C MET A 52 12.90 -0.69 5.56
N GLY A 53 13.18 0.61 5.67
CA GLY A 53 12.39 1.67 5.04
C GLY A 53 12.40 1.58 3.52
N GLU A 54 13.57 1.34 2.91
CA GLU A 54 13.68 1.08 1.46
C GLU A 54 12.81 -0.10 1.02
N TYR A 55 12.86 -1.21 1.76
CA TYR A 55 12.09 -2.41 1.44
C TYR A 55 10.58 -2.15 1.52
N ILE A 56 10.10 -1.49 2.59
CA ILE A 56 8.69 -1.12 2.74
C ILE A 56 8.24 -0.18 1.61
N ALA A 57 9.04 0.84 1.28
CA ALA A 57 8.73 1.76 0.19
C ALA A 57 8.64 1.05 -1.16
N MET A 58 9.50 0.06 -1.40
CA MET A 58 9.45 -0.76 -2.62
C MET A 58 8.23 -1.67 -2.65
N LEU A 59 7.83 -2.27 -1.52
CA LEU A 59 6.60 -3.07 -1.44
C LEU A 59 5.36 -2.23 -1.77
N ILE A 60 5.27 -1.00 -1.26
CA ILE A 60 4.17 -0.07 -1.57
C ILE A 60 4.07 0.18 -3.08
N ARG A 61 5.21 0.43 -3.75
CA ARG A 61 5.24 0.65 -5.21
C ARG A 61 4.84 -0.60 -5.99
N GLN A 62 5.29 -1.76 -5.55
CA GLN A 62 4.93 -3.04 -6.18
C GLN A 62 3.43 -3.32 -6.03
N ASP A 63 2.88 -3.05 -4.86
CA ASP A 63 1.46 -3.22 -4.59
C ASP A 63 0.59 -2.23 -5.38
N ASP A 64 0.97 -0.95 -5.43
CA ASP A 64 0.30 0.05 -6.27
C ASP A 64 0.27 -0.36 -7.75
N ALA A 65 1.41 -0.81 -8.29
CA ALA A 65 1.47 -1.31 -9.66
C ALA A 65 0.55 -2.52 -9.89
N ARG A 66 0.51 -3.45 -8.93
CA ARG A 66 -0.33 -4.65 -8.98
C ARG A 66 -1.82 -4.30 -8.95
N VAL A 67 -2.23 -3.46 -8.00
CA VAL A 67 -3.65 -3.09 -7.85
C VAL A 67 -4.13 -2.25 -9.04
N ARG A 68 -3.31 -1.33 -9.56
CA ARG A 68 -3.64 -0.59 -10.79
C ARG A 68 -3.84 -1.52 -11.98
N GLY A 69 -2.96 -2.50 -12.16
CA GLY A 69 -3.11 -3.52 -13.20
C GLY A 69 -4.41 -4.31 -13.05
N ARG A 70 -4.74 -4.72 -11.82
CA ARG A 70 -5.96 -5.47 -11.53
C ARG A 70 -7.23 -4.66 -11.79
N ILE A 71 -7.27 -3.41 -11.30
CA ILE A 71 -8.38 -2.48 -11.56
C ILE A 71 -8.57 -2.26 -13.05
N LYS A 72 -7.49 -2.06 -13.81
CA LYS A 72 -7.55 -1.91 -15.27
C LYS A 72 -8.14 -3.14 -15.97
N SER A 73 -7.82 -4.35 -15.49
CA SER A 73 -8.41 -5.59 -16.03
C SER A 73 -9.89 -5.70 -15.68
N ILE A 74 -10.28 -5.31 -14.47
CA ILE A 74 -11.67 -5.34 -14.02
C ILE A 74 -12.52 -4.34 -14.80
N SER A 75 -11.97 -3.16 -15.13
CA SER A 75 -12.70 -2.11 -15.84
C SER A 75 -13.10 -2.45 -17.28
N ALA A 76 -12.61 -3.57 -17.82
CA ALA A 76 -13.13 -4.12 -19.08
C ALA A 76 -14.51 -4.79 -18.94
N HIS A 77 -14.98 -5.00 -17.71
CA HIS A 77 -16.22 -5.71 -17.41
C HIS A 77 -17.27 -4.77 -16.80
N GLN A 78 -18.52 -5.24 -16.83
CA GLN A 78 -19.66 -4.55 -16.26
C GLN A 78 -20.25 -5.36 -15.10
N CYS A 79 -20.93 -4.69 -14.19
CA CYS A 79 -21.69 -5.33 -13.14
C CYS A 79 -22.83 -6.15 -13.77
N GLY A 80 -22.94 -7.44 -13.42
CA GLY A 80 -24.00 -8.30 -13.96
C GLY A 80 -25.43 -7.90 -13.54
N LYS A 81 -25.59 -6.92 -12.64
CA LYS A 81 -26.89 -6.45 -12.17
C LYS A 81 -27.29 -5.07 -12.67
N CYS A 82 -26.46 -4.05 -12.43
CA CYS A 82 -26.76 -2.70 -12.90
C CYS A 82 -26.19 -2.39 -14.30
N GLY A 83 -25.30 -3.22 -14.85
CA GLY A 83 -24.66 -2.99 -16.15
C GLY A 83 -23.55 -1.93 -16.14
N ASP A 84 -23.31 -1.27 -15.00
CA ASP A 84 -22.28 -0.24 -14.90
C ASP A 84 -20.87 -0.80 -15.02
N ALA A 85 -19.95 -0.01 -15.58
CA ALA A 85 -18.55 -0.37 -15.72
C ALA A 85 -17.86 -0.52 -14.35
N LEU A 86 -17.17 -1.63 -14.16
CA LEU A 86 -16.50 -1.95 -12.91
C LEU A 86 -15.17 -1.17 -12.74
N PRO A 87 -14.63 -1.02 -11.52
CA PRO A 87 -15.29 -1.31 -10.24
C PRO A 87 -16.25 -0.17 -9.86
N ILE A 88 -17.46 -0.54 -9.46
CA ILE A 88 -18.45 0.41 -8.91
C ILE A 88 -18.43 0.39 -7.38
N THR A 89 -18.76 1.52 -6.77
CA THR A 89 -18.85 1.68 -5.30
C THR A 89 -20.27 1.64 -4.77
N SER A 90 -21.27 1.76 -5.65
CA SER A 90 -22.70 1.70 -5.32
C SER A 90 -23.45 0.94 -6.41
N CYS A 91 -24.45 0.16 -6.01
CA CYS A 91 -25.33 -0.58 -6.92
C CYS A 91 -26.70 -0.77 -6.24
N PRO A 92 -27.82 -0.51 -6.93
CA PRO A 92 -29.16 -0.75 -6.39
C PRO A 92 -29.41 -2.21 -5.99
N CYS A 93 -28.66 -3.15 -6.59
CA CYS A 93 -28.76 -4.58 -6.32
C CYS A 93 -27.72 -5.08 -5.31
N ALA A 94 -27.16 -4.20 -4.47
CA ALA A 94 -26.29 -4.59 -3.38
C ALA A 94 -27.01 -5.56 -2.44
N GLY A 95 -26.43 -6.75 -2.24
CA GLY A 95 -27.01 -7.87 -1.50
C GLY A 95 -27.16 -9.11 -2.39
N ASP A 96 -27.24 -8.93 -3.71
CA ASP A 96 -27.24 -10.05 -4.65
C ASP A 96 -25.82 -10.61 -4.87
N SER A 97 -25.71 -11.95 -4.88
CA SER A 97 -24.44 -12.67 -5.09
C SER A 97 -23.67 -12.28 -6.35
N GLN A 98 -24.36 -11.83 -7.41
CA GLN A 98 -23.73 -11.41 -8.68
C GLN A 98 -23.46 -9.91 -8.75
N CYS A 99 -23.75 -9.15 -7.69
CA CYS A 99 -23.41 -7.74 -7.60
C CYS A 99 -21.93 -7.55 -7.25
N TRP A 100 -21.26 -6.66 -7.98
CA TRP A 100 -19.86 -6.32 -7.71
C TRP A 100 -19.64 -5.76 -6.30
N VAL A 101 -20.54 -4.89 -5.83
CA VAL A 101 -20.45 -4.29 -4.48
C VAL A 101 -20.54 -5.36 -3.39
N THR A 102 -21.25 -6.45 -3.64
CA THR A 102 -21.43 -7.54 -2.67
C THR A 102 -20.23 -8.46 -2.62
N SER A 103 -19.82 -8.99 -3.78
CA SER A 103 -18.80 -10.07 -3.85
C SER A 103 -17.58 -9.68 -4.68
N GLY A 104 -17.73 -8.77 -5.64
CA GLY A 104 -16.69 -8.40 -6.60
C GLY A 104 -15.48 -7.71 -5.97
N TRP A 105 -15.67 -6.92 -4.91
CA TRP A 105 -14.56 -6.27 -4.19
C TRP A 105 -13.55 -7.26 -3.58
N HIS A 106 -13.94 -8.53 -3.36
CA HIS A 106 -12.99 -9.58 -2.98
C HIS A 106 -11.91 -9.81 -4.03
N ALA A 107 -12.16 -9.44 -5.29
CA ALA A 107 -11.16 -9.46 -6.34
C ALA A 107 -10.17 -8.30 -6.26
N VAL A 108 -10.25 -7.37 -5.31
CA VAL A 108 -9.24 -6.30 -5.14
C VAL A 108 -8.68 -6.20 -3.73
N LYS A 109 -9.32 -6.82 -2.73
CA LYS A 109 -8.82 -6.82 -1.34
C LYS A 109 -7.48 -7.56 -1.21
N LEU A 110 -6.70 -7.15 -0.22
CA LEU A 110 -5.57 -7.92 0.26
C LEU A 110 -6.08 -9.17 1.01
N THR A 111 -5.36 -10.26 0.86
CA THR A 111 -5.59 -11.54 1.56
C THR A 111 -4.29 -11.92 2.25
N MET A 112 -4.39 -12.36 3.51
CA MET A 112 -3.27 -12.95 4.24
C MET A 112 -3.09 -14.41 3.87
#